data_AF-A0AAU7F9Q0-F1
#
_entry.id   AF-A0AAU7F9Q0-F1
#
_cell.length_a   1.000
_cell.length_b   1.000
_cell.length_c   1.000
_cell.angle_alpha   90.00
_cell.angle_beta   90.00
_cell.angle_gamma   90.00
#
_symmetry.space_group_name_H-M   'P 1'
#
loop_
_entity.id
_entity.type
_entity.pdbx_description
1 polymer ?
#
loop_
_entity_poly.entity_id
_entity_poly.type
_entity_poly.pdbx_seq_one_letter_code
_entity_poly.pdbx_strand_id
1 'polypeptide(L)'
;MDDNKKRPRGRPALSGKAMSAAERKRRSRALQVTRATQNHNLRLPKALSVEIDASLHLRFRKYCEAQGLTQAQGLEMLLSQLPA
;
A
#
# COMPACT_ATOMS: atom_id res chain seq x y z
N MET A 1 2.40 37.90 28.75
CA MET A 1 1.73 37.78 27.44
C MET A 1 2.45 36.68 26.69
N ASP A 2 1.91 35.47 26.76
CA ASP A 2 2.54 34.24 26.26
C ASP A 2 2.11 33.96 24.81
N ASP A 3 2.86 34.49 23.85
CA ASP A 3 2.74 34.11 22.44
C ASP A 3 3.47 32.79 22.19
N ASN A 4 2.81 31.68 22.53
CA ASN A 4 3.25 30.33 22.17
C ASN A 4 3.04 30.09 20.66
N LYS A 5 3.95 30.67 19.85
CA LYS A 5 3.98 30.56 18.40
C LYS A 5 4.40 29.13 18.01
N LYS A 6 3.42 28.23 17.88
CA LYS A 6 3.60 26.83 17.45
C LYS A 6 4.42 26.78 16.16
N ARG A 7 5.68 26.37 16.27
CA ARG A 7 6.57 26.15 15.11
C ARG A 7 5.97 25.01 14.25
N PRO A 8 5.86 25.16 12.92
CA PRO A 8 5.33 24.11 12.07
C PRO A 8 6.24 22.88 12.16
N ARG A 9 5.67 21.74 12.55
CA ARG A 9 6.36 20.44 12.56
C ARG A 9 6.48 19.92 11.12
N GLY A 10 7.71 19.80 10.61
CA GLY A 10 7.99 19.20 9.30
C GLY A 10 9.32 19.65 8.70
N ARG A 11 9.85 18.87 7.74
CA ARG A 11 11.04 19.27 6.98
C ARG A 11 10.70 20.51 6.13
N PRO A 12 11.49 21.60 6.19
CA PRO A 12 11.29 22.75 5.31
C PRO A 12 11.41 22.32 3.84
N ALA A 13 10.71 23.03 2.96
CA ALA A 13 10.79 22.77 1.53
C ALA A 13 12.25 22.98 1.06
N LEU A 14 12.77 22.04 0.26
CA LEU A 14 14.14 22.09 -0.27
C LEU A 14 14.37 23.34 -1.15
N SER A 15 13.32 23.83 -1.83
CA SER A 15 13.26 25.13 -2.49
C SER A 15 11.80 25.47 -2.87
N GLY A 16 11.47 26.76 -2.96
CA GLY A 16 10.15 27.25 -3.41
C GLY A 16 9.06 27.41 -2.33
N LYS A 17 7.86 27.85 -2.74
CA LYS A 17 6.69 27.99 -1.85
C LYS A 17 6.21 26.62 -1.37
N ALA A 18 6.05 26.46 -0.06
CA ALA A 18 5.51 25.23 0.51
C ALA A 18 4.06 25.01 0.04
N MET A 19 3.81 23.89 -0.65
CA MET A 19 2.44 23.48 -1.00
C MET A 19 1.59 23.31 0.26
N SER A 20 0.34 23.75 0.19
CA SER A 20 -0.65 23.46 1.23
C SER A 20 -0.92 21.96 1.33
N ALA A 21 -1.43 21.50 2.48
CA ALA A 21 -1.79 20.09 2.66
C ALA A 21 -2.86 19.63 1.63
N ALA A 22 -3.82 20.50 1.31
CA ALA A 22 -4.86 20.24 0.31
C ALA A 22 -4.26 20.06 -1.09
N GLU A 23 -3.33 20.93 -1.48
CA GLU A 23 -2.67 20.89 -2.77
C GLU A 23 -1.76 19.68 -2.93
N ARG A 24 -1.04 19.29 -1.86
CA ARG A 24 -0.26 18.05 -1.82
C ARG A 24 -1.14 16.81 -2.03
N LYS A 25 -2.30 16.77 -1.38
CA LYS A 25 -3.28 15.68 -1.53
C LYS A 25 -3.85 15.63 -2.95
N ARG A 26 -4.17 16.79 -3.54
CA ARG A 26 -4.66 16.89 -4.93
C ARG A 26 -3.63 16.38 -5.94
N ARG A 27 -2.36 16.79 -5.79
CA ARG A 27 -1.26 16.35 -6.65
C ARG A 27 -0.97 14.85 -6.51
N SER A 28 -1.01 14.32 -5.29
CA SER A 28 -0.88 12.88 -5.03
C SER A 28 -1.97 12.06 -5.72
N ARG A 29 -3.24 12.50 -5.63
CA ARG A 29 -4.36 11.86 -6.33
C ARG A 29 -4.19 11.92 -7.86
N ALA A 30 -3.83 13.08 -8.39
CA ALA A 30 -3.59 13.23 -9.83
C ALA A 30 -2.49 12.26 -10.33
N LEU A 31 -1.38 12.15 -9.59
CA LEU A 31 -0.31 11.20 -9.91
C LEU A 31 -0.78 9.73 -9.86
N GLN A 32 -1.63 9.36 -8.89
CA GLN A 32 -2.21 8.02 -8.84
C GLN A 32 -3.09 7.74 -10.06
N VAL A 33 -3.92 8.70 -10.45
CA VAL A 33 -4.79 8.59 -11.63
C VAL A 33 -3.95 8.46 -12.90
N THR A 34 -2.98 9.36 -13.10
CA THR A 34 -2.11 9.35 -14.29
C THR A 34 -1.31 8.05 -14.40
N ARG A 35 -0.80 7.53 -13.28
CA ARG A 35 -0.12 6.22 -13.25
C ARG A 35 -1.07 5.07 -13.61
N ALA A 36 -2.31 5.12 -13.13
CA ALA A 36 -3.31 4.11 -13.45
C ALA A 36 -3.80 4.17 -14.90
N THR A 37 -3.79 5.35 -15.54
CA THR A 37 -4.27 5.53 -16.92
C THR A 37 -3.18 5.37 -17.98
N GLN A 38 -1.91 5.69 -17.68
CA GLN A 38 -0.83 5.65 -18.69
C GLN A 38 -0.35 4.25 -19.03
N ASN A 39 -0.54 3.27 -18.16
CA ASN A 39 -0.06 1.91 -18.39
C ASN A 39 -1.02 0.89 -17.75
N HIS A 40 -1.93 0.32 -18.54
CA HIS A 40 -2.81 -0.76 -18.07
C HIS A 40 -2.03 -2.00 -17.57
N ASN A 41 -0.79 -2.20 -18.04
CA ASN A 41 0.12 -3.24 -17.57
C ASN A 41 0.84 -2.89 -16.25
N LEU A 42 0.89 -1.60 -15.86
CA LEU A 42 1.35 -1.13 -14.55
C LEU A 42 0.17 -0.95 -13.59
N ARG A 43 -0.88 -1.78 -13.74
CA ARG A 43 -1.89 -1.93 -12.71
C ARG A 43 -1.14 -2.37 -11.45
N LEU A 44 -0.89 -1.43 -10.53
CA LEU A 44 -0.37 -1.76 -9.21
C LEU A 44 -1.26 -2.90 -8.72
N PRO A 45 -0.70 -4.05 -8.28
CA PRO A 45 -1.50 -5.13 -7.76
C PRO A 45 -2.35 -4.52 -6.65
N LYS A 46 -3.65 -4.37 -6.92
CA LYS A 46 -4.59 -3.94 -5.91
C LYS A 46 -4.54 -5.08 -4.90
N ALA A 47 -4.09 -4.79 -3.68
CA ALA A 47 -4.16 -5.77 -2.61
C ALA A 47 -5.61 -6.28 -2.56
N LEU A 48 -5.81 -7.53 -3.00
CA LEU A 48 -7.10 -8.16 -2.98
C LEU A 48 -7.30 -8.54 -1.52
N SER A 49 -7.97 -7.65 -0.79
CA SER A 49 -8.37 -7.94 0.59
C SER A 49 -9.53 -8.91 0.49
N VAL A 50 -9.24 -10.19 0.69
CA VAL A 50 -10.24 -11.25 0.73
C VAL A 50 -10.52 -11.57 2.19
N GLU A 51 -11.79 -11.71 2.54
CA GLU A 51 -12.19 -12.21 3.84
C GLU A 51 -12.00 -13.73 3.84
N ILE A 52 -11.23 -14.22 4.80
CA ILE A 52 -10.99 -15.64 5.02
C ILE A 52 -11.32 -15.99 6.47
N ASP A 53 -11.79 -17.22 6.68
CA ASP A 53 -12.01 -17.72 8.02
C ASP A 53 -10.69 -17.71 8.83
N ALA A 54 -10.78 -17.28 10.09
CA ALA A 54 -9.62 -17.12 10.96
C ALA A 54 -8.90 -18.46 11.21
N SER A 55 -9.65 -19.56 11.30
CA SER A 55 -9.09 -20.89 11.51
C SER A 55 -8.27 -21.36 10.29
N LEU A 56 -8.73 -21.00 9.09
CA LEU A 56 -8.06 -21.32 7.83
C LEU A 56 -6.77 -20.50 7.68
N HIS A 57 -6.83 -19.20 7.99
CA HIS A 57 -5.66 -18.33 7.99
C HIS A 57 -4.55 -18.85 8.92
N LEU A 58 -4.92 -19.28 10.13
CA LEU A 58 -3.96 -19.81 11.10
C LEU A 58 -3.28 -21.10 10.61
N ARG A 59 -4.06 -22.01 10.01
CA ARG A 59 -3.53 -23.25 9.40
C ARG A 59 -2.61 -22.94 8.24
N PHE A 60 -3.00 -22.02 7.36
CA PHE A 60 -2.19 -21.61 6.22
C PHE A 60 -0.87 -20.97 6.67
N ARG A 61 -0.90 -20.11 7.69
CA ARG A 61 0.30 -19.52 8.27
C ARG A 61 1.28 -20.59 8.79
N LYS A 62 0.79 -21.57 9.55
CA LYS A 62 1.62 -22.68 10.05
C LYS A 62 2.23 -23.50 8.92
N TYR A 63 1.47 -23.74 7.85
CA TYR A 63 1.96 -24.40 6.66
C TYR A 63 3.11 -23.62 5.99
N CYS A 64 2.94 -22.31 5.80
CA CYS A 64 4.00 -21.45 5.24
C CYS A 64 5.25 -21.42 6.13
N GLU A 65 5.09 -21.34 7.45
CA GLU A 65 6.19 -21.38 8.41
C GLU A 65 6.96 -22.71 8.34
N ALA A 66 6.26 -23.84 8.25
CA ALA A 66 6.89 -25.16 8.13
C ALA A 66 7.67 -25.36 6.82
N GLN A 67 7.24 -24.69 5.74
CA GLN A 67 7.88 -24.76 4.42
C GLN A 67 8.92 -23.65 4.20
N GLY A 68 9.10 -22.73 5.15
CA GLY A 68 9.98 -21.58 4.99
C GLY A 68 9.53 -20.59 3.91
N LEU A 69 8.24 -20.60 3.56
CA LEU A 69 7.65 -19.78 2.51
C LEU A 69 7.00 -18.53 3.10
N THR A 70 6.98 -17.46 2.32
CA THR A 70 6.08 -16.33 2.61
C THR A 70 4.64 -16.72 2.29
N GLN A 71 3.67 -16.10 2.97
CA GLN A 71 2.24 -16.33 2.69
C GLN A 71 1.87 -16.02 1.23
N ALA A 72 2.53 -15.04 0.61
CA ALA A 72 2.34 -14.72 -0.81
C ALA A 72 2.77 -15.88 -1.72
N GLN A 73 3.97 -16.42 -1.52
CA GLN A 73 4.48 -17.57 -2.28
C GLN A 73 3.62 -18.81 -2.08
N GLY A 74 3.19 -19.06 -0.84
CA GLY A 74 2.27 -20.16 -0.54
C GLY A 74 0.94 -20.04 -1.29
N LEU A 75 0.43 -18.81 -1.42
CA LEU A 75 -0.81 -18.55 -2.15
C LEU A 75 -0.62 -18.73 -3.66
N GLU A 76 0.48 -18.23 -4.22
CA GLU A 76 0.82 -18.42 -5.64
C GLU A 76 0.95 -19.90 -6.01
N MET A 77 1.58 -20.70 -5.13
CA MET A 77 1.67 -22.15 -5.32
C MET A 77 0.28 -22.81 -5.33
N LEU A 78 -0.60 -22.44 -4.40
CA LEU A 78 -1.98 -22.97 -4.39
C LEU A 78 -2.76 -22.57 -5.65
N LEU A 79 -2.61 -21.31 -6.10
CA LEU A 79 -3.25 -20.83 -7.32
C LEU A 79 -2.78 -21.60 -8.56
N SER A 80 -1.49 -21.97 -8.64
CA SER A 80 -0.96 -22.74 -9.77
C SER A 80 -1.53 -24.16 -9.89
N GLN A 81 -2.14 -24.69 -8.84
CA GLN A 81 -2.74 -26.03 -8.81
C GLN A 81 -4.25 -26.02 -9.10
N LEU A 82 -4.88 -24.84 -9.14
CA LEU A 82 -6.30 -24.74 -9.45
C LEU A 82 -6.54 -24.96 -10.95
N PRO A 83 -7.54 -25.77 -11.33
CA PRO A 83 -7.97 -25.85 -12.72
C PRO A 83 -8.49 -24.48 -13.18
N ALA A 84 -8.22 -24.16 -14.46
CA ALA A 84 -8.66 -22.92 -15.10
C ALA A 84 -10.19 -22.81 -15.20
#